data_AF-A0A7S9L6S2-F1
#
_entry.id   AF-A0A7S9L6S2-F1
#
_cell.length_a   1.000
_cell.length_b   1.000
_cell.length_c   1.000
_cell.angle_alpha   90.00
_cell.angle_beta   90.00
_cell.angle_gamma   90.00
#
_symmetry.space_group_name_H-M   'P 1'
#
loop_
_entity.id
_entity.type
_entity.pdbx_description
1 polymer ?
#
loop_
_entity_poly.entity_id
_entity_poly.type
_entity_poly.pdbx_seq_one_letter_code
_entity_poly.pdbx_strand_id
1 'polypeptide(L)'
;MNVLNEMTGMTIRHLQLLEGSVAQFFVLTEQAEQGMGEEKGNALLAKAKRDTFGTTVKRLVAVKSLPEVISARFEALVKERNWLVHNSLDDNRKATADEGRFEVFILRLEAIVDEVKALMKEISVRAESFALSRGVLPEDIEAKTAETLKEWRS
;
A
#
# COMPACT_ATOMS: atom_id res chain seq x y z
N MET A 1 -26.17 6.86 7.30
CA MET A 1 -25.09 5.85 7.38
C MET A 1 -24.16 6.29 8.52
N ASN A 2 -23.67 5.39 9.38
CA ASN A 2 -22.89 5.77 10.58
C ASN A 2 -21.49 6.26 10.13
N VAL A 3 -21.08 7.48 10.52
CA VAL A 3 -19.79 8.10 10.17
C VAL A 3 -18.61 7.16 10.40
N LEU A 4 -18.64 6.36 11.48
CA LEU A 4 -17.57 5.40 11.78
C LEU A 4 -17.43 4.31 10.70
N ASN A 5 -18.53 3.86 10.10
CA ASN A 5 -18.50 2.86 9.03
C ASN A 5 -17.93 3.46 7.73
N GLU A 6 -18.25 4.70 7.43
CA GLU A 6 -17.71 5.42 6.26
C GLU A 6 -16.19 5.61 6.40
N MET A 7 -15.74 6.06 7.57
CA MET A 7 -14.31 6.20 7.87
C MET A 7 -13.57 4.86 7.84
N THR A 8 -14.18 3.81 8.40
CA THR A 8 -13.62 2.45 8.35
C THR A 8 -13.46 1.99 6.89
N GLY A 9 -14.50 2.16 6.07
CA GLY A 9 -14.45 1.82 4.64
C GLY A 9 -13.39 2.62 3.87
N MET A 10 -13.27 3.91 4.15
CA MET A 10 -12.23 4.76 3.56
C MET A 10 -10.82 4.28 3.96
N THR A 11 -10.62 3.94 5.23
CA THR A 11 -9.34 3.45 5.75
C THR A 11 -8.95 2.12 5.09
N ILE A 12 -9.91 1.19 4.94
CA ILE A 12 -9.70 -0.07 4.22
C ILE A 12 -9.29 0.19 2.77
N ARG A 13 -9.95 1.13 2.09
CA ARG A 13 -9.61 1.49 0.71
C ARG A 13 -8.17 2.02 0.60
N HIS A 14 -7.74 2.88 1.51
CA HIS A 14 -6.36 3.36 1.55
C HIS A 14 -5.36 2.22 1.75
N LEU A 15 -5.62 1.31 2.68
CA LEU A 15 -4.79 0.13 2.89
C LEU A 15 -4.71 -0.74 1.63
N GLN A 16 -5.83 -1.01 0.94
CA GLN A 16 -5.85 -1.79 -0.30
C GLN A 16 -5.03 -1.12 -1.42
N LEU A 17 -5.04 0.21 -1.51
CA LEU A 17 -4.19 0.94 -2.46
C LEU A 17 -2.70 0.71 -2.15
N LEU A 18 -2.30 0.85 -0.89
CA LEU A 18 -0.93 0.56 -0.48
C LEU A 18 -0.55 -0.91 -0.72
N GLU A 19 -1.43 -1.87 -0.39
CA GLU A 19 -1.23 -3.29 -0.67
C GLU A 19 -0.89 -3.53 -2.16
N GLY A 20 -1.64 -2.89 -3.06
CA GLY A 20 -1.39 -2.91 -4.49
C GLY A 20 -0.05 -2.30 -4.88
N SER A 21 0.31 -1.13 -4.35
CA SER A 21 1.58 -0.46 -4.61
C SER A 21 2.78 -1.26 -4.11
N VAL A 22 2.66 -1.89 -2.94
CA VAL A 22 3.71 -2.75 -2.36
C VAL A 22 3.92 -3.99 -3.22
N ALA A 23 2.86 -4.61 -3.73
CA ALA A 23 2.97 -5.74 -4.65
C ALA A 23 3.65 -5.34 -5.97
N GLN A 24 3.31 -4.16 -6.51
CA GLN A 24 3.98 -3.62 -7.70
C GLN A 24 5.47 -3.39 -7.47
N PHE A 25 5.82 -2.76 -6.34
CA PHE A 25 7.20 -2.52 -5.97
C PHE A 25 7.99 -3.81 -5.81
N PHE A 26 7.42 -4.82 -5.15
CA PHE A 26 8.06 -6.12 -5.00
C PHE A 26 8.34 -6.79 -6.35
N VAL A 27 7.37 -6.78 -7.27
CA VAL A 27 7.58 -7.35 -8.62
C VAL A 27 8.65 -6.57 -9.36
N LEU A 28 8.60 -5.23 -9.33
CA LEU A 28 9.58 -4.37 -10.00
C LEU A 28 11.01 -4.63 -9.51
N THR A 29 11.20 -4.76 -8.20
CA THR A 29 12.54 -4.83 -7.60
C THR A 29 13.13 -6.24 -7.56
N GLU A 30 12.29 -7.26 -7.36
CA GLU A 30 12.77 -8.62 -7.06
C GLU A 30 12.48 -9.64 -8.16
N GLN A 31 11.56 -9.35 -9.08
CA GLN A 31 11.11 -10.34 -10.08
C GLN A 31 11.25 -9.86 -11.52
N ALA A 32 11.13 -8.56 -11.77
CA ALA A 32 11.20 -8.00 -13.10
C ALA A 32 12.63 -8.06 -13.67
N GLU A 33 12.71 -8.40 -14.95
CA GLU A 33 13.96 -8.50 -15.70
C GLU A 33 13.86 -7.61 -16.95
N GLN A 34 15.00 -7.09 -17.42
CA GLN A 34 15.03 -6.31 -18.65
C GLN A 34 14.55 -7.17 -19.83
N GLY A 35 13.66 -6.62 -20.66
CA GLY A 35 13.10 -7.33 -21.81
C GLY A 35 12.02 -8.37 -21.46
N MET A 36 11.55 -8.43 -20.21
CA MET A 36 10.50 -9.36 -19.77
C MET A 36 9.20 -9.24 -20.58
N GLY A 37 8.88 -8.04 -21.05
CA GLY A 37 7.62 -7.74 -21.75
C GLY A 37 6.43 -7.64 -20.79
N GLU A 38 5.37 -6.97 -21.26
CA GLU A 38 4.22 -6.60 -20.45
C GLU A 38 3.42 -7.82 -19.94
N GLU A 39 3.19 -8.82 -20.79
CA GLU A 39 2.38 -10.00 -20.45
C GLU A 39 2.97 -10.78 -19.26
N LYS A 40 4.27 -11.05 -19.29
CA LYS A 40 4.98 -11.74 -18.19
C LYS A 40 5.01 -10.89 -16.93
N GLY A 41 5.24 -9.58 -17.05
CA GLY A 41 5.21 -8.65 -15.91
C GLY A 41 3.83 -8.63 -15.24
N ASN A 42 2.76 -8.55 -16.03
CA ASN A 42 1.38 -8.57 -15.55
C ASN A 42 1.01 -9.89 -14.86
N ALA A 43 1.53 -11.03 -15.34
CA ALA A 43 1.33 -12.32 -14.69
C ALA A 43 1.99 -12.37 -13.30
N LEU A 44 3.21 -11.84 -13.15
CA LEU A 44 3.89 -11.73 -11.86
C LEU A 44 3.14 -10.80 -10.90
N LEU A 45 2.68 -9.65 -11.40
CA LEU A 45 1.88 -8.72 -10.62
C LEU A 45 0.56 -9.32 -10.15
N ALA A 46 -0.15 -10.02 -11.02
CA ALA A 46 -1.39 -10.72 -10.66
C ALA A 46 -1.15 -11.78 -9.59
N LYS A 47 -0.01 -12.47 -9.63
CA LYS A 47 0.40 -13.43 -8.60
C LYS A 47 0.70 -12.72 -7.27
N ALA A 48 1.50 -11.64 -7.29
CA ALA A 48 1.85 -10.89 -6.09
C ALA A 48 0.64 -10.25 -5.41
N LYS A 49 -0.35 -9.78 -6.18
CA LYS A 49 -1.61 -9.23 -5.64
C LYS A 49 -2.52 -10.25 -4.95
N ARG A 50 -2.29 -11.55 -5.14
CA ARG A 50 -3.03 -12.61 -4.43
C ARG A 50 -2.48 -12.88 -3.03
N ASP A 51 -1.24 -12.51 -2.78
CA ASP A 51 -0.66 -12.63 -1.45
C ASP A 51 -1.30 -11.60 -0.51
N THR A 52 -1.42 -11.97 0.77
CA THR A 52 -1.88 -11.02 1.79
C THR A 52 -0.84 -9.94 2.01
N PHE A 53 -1.28 -8.75 2.43
CA PHE A 53 -0.37 -7.63 2.75
C PHE A 53 0.81 -8.03 3.63
N GLY A 54 0.51 -8.73 4.73
CA GLY A 54 1.53 -9.22 5.65
C GLY A 54 2.51 -10.21 5.00
N THR A 55 2.06 -11.01 4.03
CA THR A 55 2.95 -11.91 3.28
C THR A 55 3.88 -11.12 2.37
N THR A 56 3.37 -10.15 1.64
CA THR A 56 4.18 -9.31 0.74
C THR A 56 5.20 -8.48 1.52
N VAL A 57 4.79 -7.88 2.65
CA VAL A 57 5.70 -7.16 3.56
C VAL A 57 6.79 -8.09 4.08
N LYS A 58 6.44 -9.28 4.59
CA LYS A 58 7.44 -10.25 5.08
C LYS A 58 8.47 -10.62 4.02
N ARG A 59 8.04 -10.77 2.76
CA ARG A 59 8.96 -11.07 1.66
C ARG A 59 9.91 -9.89 1.41
N LEU A 60 9.40 -8.66 1.32
CA LEU A 60 10.21 -7.45 1.15
C LEU A 60 11.25 -7.26 2.27
N VAL A 61 10.86 -7.55 3.51
CA VAL A 61 11.79 -7.52 4.66
C VAL A 61 12.86 -8.61 4.52
N ALA A 62 12.46 -9.83 4.16
CA ALA A 62 13.39 -10.96 4.04
C ALA A 62 14.46 -10.75 2.96
N VAL A 63 14.12 -10.11 1.84
CA VAL A 63 15.07 -9.79 0.76
C VAL A 63 15.85 -8.49 1.00
N LYS A 64 15.60 -7.78 2.12
CA LYS A 64 16.26 -6.52 2.49
C LYS A 64 16.12 -5.41 1.44
N SER A 65 15.04 -5.41 0.67
CA SER A 65 14.76 -4.36 -0.34
C SER A 65 14.36 -3.01 0.30
N LEU A 66 14.11 -3.00 1.62
CA LEU A 66 13.72 -1.83 2.38
C LEU A 66 14.71 -1.59 3.55
N PRO A 67 15.03 -0.32 3.87
CA PRO A 67 15.76 0.01 5.08
C PRO A 67 14.97 -0.40 6.32
N GLU A 68 15.69 -0.78 7.38
CA GLU A 68 15.11 -1.28 8.63
C GLU A 68 14.00 -0.38 9.20
N VAL A 69 14.21 0.93 9.16
CA VAL A 69 13.23 1.93 9.63
C VAL A 69 11.91 1.84 8.85
N ILE A 70 11.97 1.59 7.54
CA ILE A 70 10.78 1.46 6.69
C ILE A 70 10.14 0.08 6.89
N SER A 71 10.94 -0.97 7.01
CA SER A 71 10.48 -2.32 7.35
C SER A 71 9.67 -2.35 8.64
N ALA A 72 10.19 -1.74 9.71
CA ALA A 72 9.51 -1.66 11.01
C ALA A 72 8.15 -0.93 10.92
N ARG A 73 8.08 0.13 10.11
CA ARG A 73 6.83 0.86 9.85
C ARG A 73 5.79 0.00 9.13
N PHE A 74 6.20 -0.74 8.10
CA PHE A 74 5.31 -1.70 7.43
C PHE A 74 4.80 -2.79 8.39
N GLU A 75 5.68 -3.34 9.23
CA GLU A 75 5.28 -4.34 10.21
C GLU A 75 4.29 -3.80 11.25
N ALA A 76 4.48 -2.56 11.71
CA ALA A 76 3.52 -1.87 12.56
C ALA A 76 2.17 -1.70 11.85
N LEU A 77 2.17 -1.25 10.58
CA LEU A 77 0.95 -1.08 9.81
C LEU A 77 0.22 -2.40 9.53
N VAL A 78 0.94 -3.52 9.36
CA VAL A 78 0.32 -4.86 9.25
C VAL A 78 -0.48 -5.19 10.51
N LYS A 79 0.04 -4.84 11.70
CA LYS A 79 -0.70 -5.07 12.96
C LYS A 79 -1.97 -4.23 13.01
N GLU A 80 -1.90 -2.96 12.60
CA GLU A 80 -3.07 -2.08 12.55
C GLU A 80 -4.11 -2.54 11.52
N ARG A 81 -3.68 -2.99 10.34
CA ARG A 81 -4.57 -3.58 9.33
C ARG A 81 -5.25 -4.84 9.84
N ASN A 82 -4.52 -5.70 10.56
CA ASN A 82 -5.10 -6.89 11.18
C ASN A 82 -6.12 -6.52 12.25
N TRP A 83 -5.85 -5.51 13.09
CA TRP A 83 -6.86 -4.99 14.02
C TRP A 83 -8.08 -4.47 13.27
N LEU A 84 -7.88 -3.68 12.20
CA LEU A 84 -8.98 -3.09 11.43
C LEU A 84 -9.89 -4.17 10.83
N VAL A 85 -9.33 -5.27 10.35
CA VAL A 85 -10.11 -6.35 9.71
C VAL A 85 -10.76 -7.30 10.71
N HIS A 86 -10.10 -7.56 11.85
CA HIS A 86 -10.56 -8.61 12.77
C HIS A 86 -11.27 -8.09 14.03
N ASN A 87 -10.96 -6.88 14.49
CA ASN A 87 -11.37 -6.38 15.81
C ASN A 87 -12.15 -5.06 15.76
N SER A 88 -12.05 -4.28 14.68
CA SER A 88 -12.64 -2.93 14.61
C SER A 88 -14.15 -2.89 14.78
N LEU A 89 -14.87 -3.96 14.42
CA LEU A 89 -16.32 -4.00 14.52
C LEU A 89 -16.81 -3.90 15.97
N ASP A 90 -16.15 -4.61 16.89
CA ASP A 90 -16.52 -4.57 18.31
C ASP A 90 -16.12 -3.25 18.97
N ASP A 91 -15.00 -2.66 18.53
CA ASP A 91 -14.57 -1.35 19.01
C ASP A 91 -15.46 -0.22 18.46
N ASN A 92 -15.91 -0.32 17.20
CA ASN A 92 -16.87 0.61 16.59
C ASN A 92 -18.23 0.59 17.31
N ARG A 93 -18.74 -0.60 17.68
CA ARG A 93 -19.96 -0.73 18.48
C ARG A 93 -19.84 -0.01 19.82
N LYS A 94 -18.69 -0.14 20.51
CA LYS A 94 -18.43 0.54 21.78
C LYS A 94 -18.30 2.05 21.58
N ALA A 95 -17.63 2.49 20.52
CA ALA A 95 -17.44 3.89 20.16
C ALA A 95 -18.76 4.62 19.85
N THR A 96 -19.77 3.91 19.33
CA THR A 96 -21.09 4.52 19.04
C THR A 96 -21.83 4.95 20.31
N ALA A 97 -21.50 4.39 21.47
CA ALA A 97 -22.20 4.66 22.74
C ALA A 97 -21.38 5.51 23.74
N ASP A 98 -20.14 5.85 23.41
CA ASP A 98 -19.18 6.51 24.30
C ASP A 98 -18.32 7.49 23.51
N GLU A 99 -18.45 8.78 23.81
CA GLU A 99 -17.77 9.87 23.10
C GLU A 99 -16.24 9.80 23.21
N GLY A 100 -15.70 9.38 24.36
CA GLY A 100 -14.26 9.21 24.51
C GLY A 100 -13.73 8.06 23.65
N ARG A 101 -14.49 6.97 23.53
CA ARG A 101 -14.15 5.86 22.62
C ARG A 101 -14.35 6.22 21.16
N PHE A 102 -15.30 7.09 20.86
CA PHE A 102 -15.52 7.63 19.52
C PHE A 102 -14.29 8.38 19.03
N GLU A 103 -13.78 9.33 19.82
CA GLU A 103 -12.59 10.11 19.47
C GLU A 103 -11.35 9.22 19.28
N VAL A 104 -11.10 8.28 20.21
CA VAL A 104 -9.97 7.34 20.12
C VAL A 104 -10.05 6.48 18.85
N PHE A 105 -11.24 6.03 18.49
CA PHE A 105 -11.43 5.21 17.29
C PHE A 105 -11.14 6.01 16.01
N ILE A 106 -11.62 7.26 15.94
CA ILE A 106 -11.35 8.17 14.82
C ILE A 106 -9.87 8.45 14.68
N LEU A 107 -9.21 8.87 15.76
CA LEU A 107 -7.78 9.19 15.75
C LEU A 107 -6.93 8.00 15.30
N ARG A 108 -7.32 6.79 15.69
CA ARG A 108 -6.66 5.56 15.23
C ARG A 108 -6.83 5.34 13.72
N LEU A 109 -8.03 5.54 13.16
CA LEU A 109 -8.26 5.43 11.72
C LEU A 109 -7.47 6.47 10.93
N GLU A 110 -7.44 7.72 11.41
CA GLU A 110 -6.66 8.80 10.81
C GLU A 110 -5.17 8.49 10.79
N ALA A 111 -4.62 8.00 11.93
CA ALA A 111 -3.22 7.59 12.02
C ALA A 111 -2.87 6.47 11.02
N ILE A 112 -3.79 5.51 10.79
CA ILE A 112 -3.61 4.46 9.77
C ILE A 112 -3.55 5.08 8.38
N VAL A 113 -4.49 5.98 8.05
CA VAL A 113 -4.54 6.63 6.73
C VAL A 113 -3.28 7.47 6.46
N ASP A 114 -2.81 8.22 7.45
CA ASP A 114 -1.63 9.06 7.30
C ASP A 114 -0.35 8.22 7.17
N GLU A 115 -0.24 7.13 7.93
CA GLU A 115 0.88 6.19 7.77
C GLU A 115 0.87 5.51 6.41
N VAL A 116 -0.32 5.14 5.91
CA VAL A 116 -0.49 4.62 4.55
C VAL A 116 0.04 5.60 3.51
N LYS A 117 -0.39 6.88 3.56
CA LYS A 117 0.06 7.91 2.61
C LYS A 117 1.57 8.09 2.66
N ALA A 118 2.14 8.12 3.87
CA ALA A 118 3.57 8.27 4.07
C ALA A 118 4.35 7.08 3.48
N LEU A 119 3.91 5.85 3.71
CA LEU A 119 4.55 4.65 3.16
C LEU A 119 4.36 4.51 1.64
N MET A 120 3.22 4.94 1.10
CA MET A 120 3.02 5.01 -0.36
C MET A 120 4.04 5.95 -0.99
N LYS A 121 4.25 7.15 -0.41
CA LYS A 121 5.25 8.11 -0.90
C LYS A 121 6.67 7.52 -0.87
N GLU A 122 7.03 6.85 0.23
CA GLU A 122 8.34 6.19 0.37
C GLU A 122 8.55 5.11 -0.70
N ILE A 123 7.55 4.27 -0.95
CA ILE A 123 7.63 3.25 -1.99
C ILE A 123 7.75 3.87 -3.38
N SER A 124 6.97 4.91 -3.68
CA SER A 124 7.03 5.57 -4.99
C SER A 124 8.42 6.13 -5.30
N VAL A 125 9.02 6.86 -4.34
CA VAL A 125 10.38 7.41 -4.48
C VAL A 125 11.41 6.30 -4.72
N ARG A 126 11.27 5.17 -4.04
CA ARG A 126 12.17 4.01 -4.19
C ARG A 126 11.98 3.28 -5.51
N ALA A 127 10.74 3.12 -5.95
CA ALA A 127 10.41 2.53 -7.23
C ALA A 127 11.03 3.34 -8.38
N GLU A 128 10.89 4.67 -8.31
CA GLU A 128 11.48 5.59 -9.28
C GLU A 128 13.01 5.49 -9.26
N SER A 129 13.63 5.57 -8.07
CA SER A 129 15.08 5.44 -7.93
C SER A 129 15.61 4.12 -8.50
N PHE A 130 14.87 3.02 -8.28
CA PHE A 130 15.20 1.72 -8.84
C PHE A 130 15.09 1.71 -10.37
N ALA A 131 14.00 2.24 -10.93
CA ALA A 131 13.80 2.31 -12.38
C ALA A 131 14.92 3.12 -13.07
N LEU A 132 15.26 4.30 -12.51
CA LEU A 132 16.37 5.12 -13.00
C LEU A 132 17.71 4.37 -12.95
N SER A 133 17.99 3.65 -11.86
CA SER A 133 19.22 2.85 -11.73
C SER A 133 19.33 1.71 -12.76
N ARG A 134 18.20 1.30 -13.36
CA ARG A 134 18.11 0.26 -14.38
C ARG A 134 18.07 0.81 -15.80
N GLY A 135 18.26 2.13 -15.97
CA GLY A 135 18.36 2.78 -17.27
C GLY A 135 17.03 3.24 -17.87
N VAL A 136 15.94 3.27 -17.08
CA VAL A 136 14.70 3.93 -17.50
C VAL A 136 14.92 5.44 -17.45
N LEU A 137 14.61 6.17 -18.52
CA LEU A 137 14.77 7.62 -18.54
C LEU A 137 13.57 8.29 -17.84
N PRO A 138 13.76 9.43 -17.14
CA PRO A 138 12.66 10.18 -16.53
C PRO A 138 11.54 10.52 -17.53
N GLU A 139 11.94 10.85 -18.76
CA GLU A 139 11.05 11.20 -19.87
C GLU A 139 10.11 10.03 -20.25
N ASP A 140 10.61 8.78 -20.19
CA ASP A 140 9.79 7.59 -20.47
C ASP A 140 8.75 7.36 -19.36
N ILE A 141 9.13 7.64 -18.11
CA ILE A 141 8.23 7.54 -16.94
C ILE A 141 7.13 8.59 -17.05
N GLU A 142 7.49 9.84 -17.37
CA GLU A 142 6.53 10.93 -17.55
C GLU A 142 5.58 10.68 -18.73
N ALA A 143 6.12 10.27 -19.88
CA ALA A 143 5.33 9.97 -21.07
C ALA A 143 4.31 8.86 -20.80
N LYS A 144 4.74 7.77 -20.15
CA LYS A 144 3.84 6.66 -19.81
C LYS A 144 2.80 7.06 -18.75
N THR A 145 3.20 7.83 -17.74
CA THR A 145 2.28 8.35 -16.72
C THR A 145 1.21 9.24 -17.36
N ALA A 146 1.60 10.12 -18.29
CA ALA A 146 0.68 11.00 -19.00
C ALA A 146 -0.29 10.22 -19.92
N GLU A 147 0.18 9.17 -20.59
CA GLU A 147 -0.65 8.25 -21.38
C GLU A 147 -1.71 7.57 -20.51
N THR A 148 -1.29 6.93 -19.42
CA THR A 148 -2.22 6.25 -18.49
C THR A 148 -3.23 7.22 -17.86
N LEU A 149 -2.81 8.45 -17.51
CA LEU A 149 -3.74 9.47 -16.99
C LEU A 149 -4.77 9.91 -18.02
N LYS A 150 -4.44 9.89 -19.33
CA LYS A 150 -5.41 10.18 -20.40
C LYS A 150 -6.42 9.04 -20.53
N GLU A 151 -5.97 7.79 -20.53
CA GLU A 151 -6.85 6.61 -20.60
C GLU A 151 -7.84 6.54 -19.43
N TRP A 152 -7.45 7.00 -18.25
CA TRP A 152 -8.35 7.01 -17.08
C TRP A 152 -9.33 8.18 -17.05
N ARG A 153 -9.11 9.21 -17.88
CA ARG A 153 -9.98 10.39 -17.99
C ARG A 153 -10.95 10.30 -19.18
N SER A 154 -10.75 9.36 -20.10
CA SER A 154 -11.67 9.02 -21.19
C SER A 154 -12.67 7.96 -20.76
#